data_AF-A0AA44DGR9-F1
#
_entry.id   AF-A0AA44DGR9-F1
#
_cell.length_a   1.000
_cell.length_b   1.000
_cell.length_c   1.000
_cell.angle_alpha   90.00
_cell.angle_beta   90.00
_cell.angle_gamma   90.00
#
_symmetry.space_group_name_H-M   'P 1'
#
loop_
_entity.id
_entity.type
_entity.pdbx_description
1 polymer ?
#
loop_
_entity_poly.entity_id
_entity_poly.type
_entity_poly.pdbx_seq_one_letter_code
_entity_poly.pdbx_strand_id
1 'polypeptide(L)'
;MPSLLSNPLTKRLLRPALSLVEQRMERVAYALQKDLDALHHEVADLRRQSYGLGLLLDPVGRDAHRMPTPVQVDRLVDEVRAVTGAEDERAREDVTVAYRHLVALEALGAGGIAGTMSDVCGRLAAVPLLAAGGATGAGADGGVVEVLEVGARHGLFAAALRRMLRRHGVEARLTLVVPPDGGAVGEEAVRDGLALGGGRPDGARLVRGRLDEPGVRESVGDRRYGVVLLDAAHDGVRALAAPGAVVVSPDAVADPELRHLGGVADSVYYGTAG
;
A
#
# COMPACT_ATOMS: atom_id res chain seq x y z
N MET A 1 53.05 55.34 -4.86
CA MET A 1 53.59 54.40 -3.84
C MET A 1 53.92 53.08 -4.53
N PRO A 2 55.19 52.70 -4.66
CA PRO A 2 55.58 51.46 -5.32
C PRO A 2 55.17 50.27 -4.44
N SER A 3 54.43 49.33 -5.03
CA SER A 3 53.98 48.10 -4.38
C SER A 3 55.16 47.30 -3.81
N LEU A 4 55.10 46.93 -2.52
CA LEU A 4 56.07 46.05 -1.84
C LEU A 4 56.21 44.66 -2.50
N LEU A 5 55.39 44.34 -3.51
CA LEU A 5 55.39 43.08 -4.25
C LEU A 5 56.33 43.08 -5.48
N SER A 6 56.94 44.20 -5.86
CA SER A 6 57.84 44.27 -7.03
C SER A 6 59.32 44.10 -6.70
N ASN A 7 59.70 44.02 -5.42
CA ASN A 7 61.10 43.90 -5.01
C ASN A 7 61.57 42.42 -5.05
N PRO A 8 62.65 42.10 -5.80
CA PRO A 8 63.15 40.73 -5.97
C PRO A 8 63.64 40.09 -4.66
N LEU A 9 64.04 40.88 -3.66
CA LEU A 9 64.46 40.38 -2.35
C LEU A 9 63.26 39.97 -1.48
N THR A 10 62.17 40.74 -1.52
CA THR A 10 60.91 40.40 -0.83
C THR A 10 60.25 39.16 -1.44
N LYS A 11 60.33 38.99 -2.76
CA LYS A 11 59.92 37.74 -3.46
C LYS A 11 60.72 36.52 -3.00
N ARG A 12 62.00 36.68 -2.69
CA ARG A 12 62.88 35.57 -2.27
C ARG A 12 62.65 35.17 -0.80
N LEU A 13 62.30 36.13 0.06
CA LEU A 13 61.96 35.90 1.47
C LEU A 13 60.55 35.36 1.70
N LEU A 14 59.56 35.73 0.86
CA LEU A 14 58.18 35.25 0.95
C LEU A 14 57.94 33.91 0.25
N ARG A 15 58.88 33.45 -0.60
CA ARG A 15 58.80 32.19 -1.35
C ARG A 15 58.55 30.95 -0.49
N PRO A 16 59.20 30.78 0.68
CA PRO A 16 58.97 29.63 1.55
C PRO A 16 57.55 29.63 2.12
N ALA A 17 57.06 30.80 2.56
CA ALA A 17 55.71 30.94 3.10
C ALA A 17 54.63 30.67 2.04
N LEU A 18 54.83 31.17 0.81
CA LEU A 18 53.97 30.86 -0.34
C LEU A 18 53.97 29.36 -0.68
N SER A 19 55.14 28.72 -0.70
CA SER A 19 55.22 27.27 -1.00
C SER A 19 54.54 26.40 0.06
N LEU A 20 54.51 26.82 1.33
CA LEU A 20 53.79 26.11 2.39
C LEU A 20 52.27 26.29 2.27
N VAL A 21 51.81 27.46 1.83
CA VAL A 21 50.39 27.71 1.54
C VAL A 21 49.95 26.91 0.31
N GLU A 22 50.74 26.90 -0.76
CA GLU A 22 50.51 26.09 -1.97
C GLU A 22 50.46 24.60 -1.60
N GLN A 23 51.43 24.07 -0.87
CA GLN A 23 51.42 22.67 -0.42
C GLN A 23 50.24 22.33 0.51
N ARG A 24 49.75 23.32 1.28
CA ARG A 24 48.55 23.13 2.12
C ARG A 24 47.29 23.12 1.28
N MET A 25 47.19 24.02 0.30
CA MET A 25 46.07 24.08 -0.64
C MET A 25 46.02 22.83 -1.52
N GLU A 26 47.16 22.34 -2.01
CA GLU A 26 47.25 21.08 -2.75
C GLU A 26 46.79 19.88 -1.90
N ARG A 27 47.21 19.81 -0.63
CA ARG A 27 46.76 18.76 0.29
C ARG A 27 45.26 18.82 0.56
N VAL A 28 44.71 20.02 0.74
CA VAL A 28 43.26 20.22 0.93
C VAL A 28 42.49 19.89 -0.35
N ALA A 29 42.97 20.32 -1.52
CA ALA A 29 42.36 20.02 -2.81
C ALA A 29 42.36 18.52 -3.09
N TYR A 30 43.47 17.83 -2.80
CA TYR A 30 43.56 16.38 -2.93
C TYR A 30 42.60 15.64 -1.98
N ALA A 31 42.47 16.10 -0.74
CA ALA A 31 41.51 15.52 0.21
C ALA A 31 40.06 15.73 -0.25
N LEU A 32 39.70 16.94 -0.69
CA LEU A 32 38.37 17.24 -1.23
C LEU A 32 38.06 16.44 -2.49
N GLN A 33 39.04 16.27 -3.39
CA GLN A 33 38.85 15.48 -4.59
C GLN A 33 38.63 14.01 -4.27
N LYS A 34 39.37 13.46 -3.30
CA LYS A 34 39.15 12.11 -2.80
C LYS A 34 37.76 11.93 -2.18
N ASP A 35 37.29 12.91 -1.42
CA ASP A 35 35.95 12.88 -0.81
C ASP A 35 34.84 12.98 -1.88
N LEU A 36 35.04 13.80 -2.92
CA LEU A 36 34.12 13.89 -4.06
C LEU A 36 34.08 12.59 -4.87
N ASP A 37 35.24 11.95 -5.08
CA ASP A 37 35.31 10.65 -5.75
C ASP A 37 34.59 9.57 -4.93
N ALA A 38 34.77 9.54 -3.61
CA ALA A 38 34.04 8.63 -2.72
C ALA A 38 32.52 8.87 -2.79
N LEU A 39 32.08 10.13 -2.72
CA LEU A 39 30.67 10.49 -2.84
C LEU A 39 30.10 10.11 -4.22
N HIS A 40 30.85 10.29 -5.31
CA HIS A 40 30.42 9.84 -6.63
C HIS A 40 30.24 8.32 -6.71
N HIS A 41 31.11 7.56 -6.06
CA HIS A 41 30.96 6.10 -5.98
C HIS A 41 29.73 5.71 -5.17
N GLU A 42 29.50 6.32 -4.00
CA GLU A 42 28.30 6.08 -3.19
C GLU A 42 27.02 6.45 -3.94
N VAL A 43 26.99 7.58 -4.64
CA VAL A 43 25.86 7.98 -5.48
C VAL A 43 25.65 7.01 -6.64
N ALA A 44 26.72 6.51 -7.27
CA ALA A 44 26.61 5.51 -8.32
C ALA A 44 26.06 4.18 -7.80
N ASP A 45 26.47 3.76 -6.59
CA ASP A 45 25.94 2.56 -5.92
C ASP A 45 24.47 2.73 -5.53
N LEU A 46 24.11 3.87 -4.95
CA LEU A 46 22.72 4.20 -4.64
C LEU A 46 21.85 4.22 -5.90
N ARG A 47 22.35 4.77 -7.02
CA ARG A 47 21.64 4.76 -8.31
C ARG A 47 21.45 3.34 -8.86
N ARG A 48 22.46 2.46 -8.70
CA ARG A 48 22.34 1.05 -9.09
C ARG A 48 21.29 0.32 -8.25
N GLN A 49 21.30 0.53 -6.93
CA GLN A 49 20.31 -0.05 -6.02
C GLN A 49 18.90 0.51 -6.29
N SER A 50 18.78 1.81 -6.53
CA SER A 50 17.50 2.46 -6.83
C SER A 50 16.94 2.03 -8.18
N TYR A 51 17.78 1.65 -9.15
CA TYR A 51 17.31 1.19 -10.46
C TYR A 51 16.50 -0.12 -10.35
N GLY A 52 17.02 -1.11 -9.61
CA GLY A 52 16.30 -2.37 -9.39
C GLY A 52 14.97 -2.16 -8.64
N LEU A 53 14.96 -1.26 -7.66
CA LEU A 53 13.73 -0.86 -6.96
C LEU A 53 12.77 -0.10 -7.88
N GLY A 54 13.29 0.77 -8.75
CA GLY A 54 12.53 1.48 -9.76
C GLY A 54 11.82 0.52 -10.71
N LEU A 55 12.50 -0.50 -11.23
CA LEU A 55 11.86 -1.52 -12.07
C LEU A 55 10.66 -2.21 -11.40
N LEU A 56 10.63 -2.28 -10.07
CA LEU A 56 9.57 -2.92 -9.30
C LEU A 56 8.49 -1.95 -8.79
N LEU A 57 8.79 -0.65 -8.63
CA LEU A 57 7.96 0.28 -7.85
C LEU A 57 7.67 1.62 -8.55
N ASP A 58 8.34 1.90 -9.67
CA ASP A 58 8.17 3.12 -10.48
C ASP A 58 6.84 3.09 -11.24
N PRO A 59 6.27 4.25 -11.65
CA PRO A 59 4.94 4.31 -12.24
C PRO A 59 4.92 3.86 -13.71
N VAL A 60 6.05 3.48 -14.31
CA VAL A 60 6.07 2.97 -15.69
C VAL A 60 5.24 1.69 -15.78
N GLY A 61 4.06 1.80 -16.42
CA GLY A 61 3.08 0.71 -16.49
C GLY A 61 2.10 0.63 -15.31
N ARG A 62 2.02 1.66 -14.45
CA ARG A 62 1.12 1.74 -13.30
C ARG A 62 0.43 3.10 -13.20
N ASP A 63 -0.72 3.13 -12.52
CA ASP A 63 -1.47 4.36 -12.28
C ASP A 63 -0.76 5.30 -11.27
N ALA A 64 0.12 4.79 -10.41
CA ALA A 64 0.87 5.56 -9.41
C ALA A 64 2.17 4.86 -8.95
N HIS A 65 3.13 5.63 -8.42
CA HIS A 65 4.34 5.06 -7.81
C HIS A 65 3.99 4.33 -6.50
N ARG A 66 4.65 3.20 -6.25
CA ARG A 66 4.42 2.40 -5.04
C ARG A 66 5.48 2.60 -3.96
N MET A 67 6.48 3.47 -4.15
CA MET A 67 7.50 3.73 -3.14
C MET A 67 6.93 4.56 -1.96
N PRO A 68 6.80 3.99 -0.75
CA PRO A 68 6.39 4.75 0.42
C PRO A 68 7.58 5.54 1.00
N THR A 69 7.31 6.71 1.56
CA THR A 69 8.22 7.39 2.48
C THR A 69 8.06 6.83 3.91
N PRO A 70 9.08 6.92 4.78
CA PRO A 70 8.96 6.52 6.18
C PRO A 70 7.77 7.20 6.88
N VAL A 71 7.60 8.50 6.66
CA VAL A 71 6.49 9.30 7.23
C VAL A 71 5.13 8.77 6.78
N GLN A 72 4.98 8.35 5.53
CA GLN A 72 3.73 7.74 5.06
C GLN A 72 3.45 6.40 5.73
N VAL A 73 4.47 5.57 5.95
CA VAL A 73 4.31 4.28 6.65
C VAL A 73 3.96 4.51 8.11
N ASP A 74 4.67 5.40 8.79
CA ASP A 74 4.44 5.68 10.22
C ASP A 74 3.03 6.21 10.45
N ARG A 75 2.60 7.17 9.62
CA ARG A 75 1.21 7.67 9.64
C ARG A 75 0.19 6.55 9.40
N LEU A 76 0.44 5.70 8.40
CA LEU A 76 -0.48 4.60 8.09
C LEU A 76 -0.59 3.61 9.25
N VAL A 77 0.53 3.32 9.93
CA VAL A 77 0.54 2.49 11.14
C VAL A 77 -0.30 3.11 12.24
N ASP A 78 -0.14 4.40 12.52
CA ASP A 78 -0.94 5.11 13.53
C ASP A 78 -2.44 5.08 13.20
N GLU A 79 -2.81 5.30 11.94
CA GLU A 79 -4.20 5.23 11.48
C GLU A 79 -4.79 3.81 11.63
N VAL A 80 -4.04 2.77 11.25
CA VAL A 80 -4.45 1.37 11.45
C VAL A 80 -4.63 1.07 12.94
N ARG A 81 -3.72 1.51 13.80
CA ARG A 81 -3.85 1.31 15.27
C ARG A 81 -5.09 2.01 15.81
N ALA A 82 -5.34 3.24 15.39
CA ALA A 82 -6.50 4.01 15.84
C ALA A 82 -7.83 3.32 15.50
N VAL A 83 -7.94 2.74 14.30
CA VAL A 83 -9.16 2.06 13.85
C VAL A 83 -9.32 0.67 14.45
N THR A 84 -8.21 -0.07 14.61
CA THR A 84 -8.27 -1.50 14.99
C THR A 84 -8.03 -1.77 16.47
N GLY A 85 -7.44 -0.82 17.20
CA GLY A 85 -6.97 -1.02 18.57
C GLY A 85 -5.75 -1.95 18.69
N ALA A 86 -5.09 -2.28 17.58
CA ALA A 86 -3.92 -3.16 17.59
C ALA A 86 -2.69 -2.50 18.22
N GLU A 87 -1.82 -3.33 18.79
CA GLU A 87 -0.50 -2.93 19.28
C GLU A 87 0.39 -2.40 18.14
N ASP A 88 1.34 -1.53 18.47
CA ASP A 88 2.18 -0.83 17.48
C ASP A 88 2.99 -1.79 16.61
N GLU A 89 3.70 -2.72 17.25
CA GLU A 89 4.53 -3.68 16.53
C GLU A 89 3.69 -4.53 15.59
N ARG A 90 2.45 -4.88 15.99
CA ARG A 90 1.56 -5.69 15.18
C ARG A 90 1.04 -4.92 13.97
N ALA A 91 0.58 -3.68 14.17
CA ALA A 91 0.11 -2.84 13.09
C ALA A 91 1.23 -2.57 12.06
N ARG A 92 2.46 -2.29 12.53
CA ARG A 92 3.63 -2.12 11.65
C ARG A 92 3.97 -3.40 10.88
N GLU A 93 3.91 -4.55 11.53
CA GLU A 93 4.14 -5.84 10.87
C GLU A 93 3.12 -6.06 9.74
N ASP A 94 1.82 -5.87 10.00
CA ASP A 94 0.77 -6.12 9.02
C ASP A 94 0.79 -5.10 7.87
N VAL A 95 1.08 -3.82 8.12
CA VAL A 95 1.32 -2.82 7.05
C VAL A 95 2.51 -3.23 6.17
N THR A 96 3.60 -3.71 6.78
CA THR A 96 4.78 -4.16 6.03
C THR A 96 4.46 -5.38 5.16
N VAL A 97 3.70 -6.34 5.69
CA VAL A 97 3.30 -7.53 4.94
C VAL A 97 2.30 -7.18 3.85
N ALA A 98 1.37 -6.26 4.09
CA ALA A 98 0.44 -5.75 3.09
C ALA A 98 1.19 -5.10 1.91
N TYR A 99 2.19 -4.26 2.20
CA TYR A 99 3.04 -3.65 1.17
C TYR A 99 3.76 -4.69 0.32
N ARG A 100 4.31 -5.75 0.94
CA ARG A 100 4.95 -6.86 0.21
C ARG A 100 3.98 -7.58 -0.72
N HIS A 101 2.73 -7.79 -0.30
CA HIS A 101 1.70 -8.40 -1.14
C HIS A 101 1.31 -7.50 -2.31
N LEU A 102 1.14 -6.20 -2.07
CA LEU A 102 0.87 -5.21 -3.12
C LEU A 102 1.94 -5.27 -4.21
N VAL A 103 3.22 -5.15 -3.84
CA VAL A 103 4.33 -5.17 -4.80
C VAL A 103 4.40 -6.51 -5.54
N ALA A 104 4.31 -7.63 -4.83
CA ALA A 104 4.43 -8.95 -5.42
C ALA A 104 3.29 -9.26 -6.41
N LEU A 105 2.04 -8.93 -6.07
CA LEU A 105 0.90 -9.23 -6.93
C LEU A 105 0.80 -8.29 -8.13
N GLU A 106 1.14 -7.01 -7.99
CA GLU A 106 1.22 -6.11 -9.16
C GLU A 106 2.39 -6.48 -10.10
N ALA A 107 3.47 -7.06 -9.57
CA ALA A 107 4.59 -7.51 -10.41
C ALA A 107 4.29 -8.81 -11.18
N LEU A 108 3.39 -9.66 -10.68
CA LEU A 108 3.04 -10.95 -11.27
C LEU A 108 1.71 -10.94 -12.04
N GLY A 109 0.80 -10.06 -11.67
CA GLY A 109 -0.55 -9.99 -12.23
C GLY A 109 -0.61 -9.27 -13.58
N ALA A 110 -1.69 -9.50 -14.31
CA ALA A 110 -1.95 -8.86 -15.61
C ALA A 110 -2.36 -7.37 -15.50
N GLY A 111 -2.41 -6.81 -14.29
CA GLY A 111 -2.79 -5.42 -14.06
C GLY A 111 -2.49 -4.95 -12.64
N GLY A 112 -2.99 -3.75 -12.31
CA GLY A 112 -2.77 -3.12 -11.01
C GLY A 112 -3.88 -3.36 -9.99
N ILE A 113 -3.57 -3.01 -8.73
CA ILE A 113 -4.57 -2.87 -7.67
C ILE A 113 -5.03 -1.40 -7.64
N ALA A 114 -6.34 -1.17 -7.70
CA ALA A 114 -6.88 0.20 -7.66
C ALA A 114 -6.62 0.86 -6.29
N GLY A 115 -6.35 2.17 -6.30
CA GLY A 115 -6.12 2.96 -5.10
C GLY A 115 -4.65 3.31 -4.85
N THR A 116 -4.41 4.23 -3.93
CA THR A 116 -3.07 4.66 -3.51
C THR A 116 -2.35 3.56 -2.75
N MET A 117 -1.02 3.64 -2.60
CA MET A 117 -0.27 2.65 -1.81
C MET A 117 -0.79 2.61 -0.37
N SER A 118 -1.04 3.77 0.23
CA SER A 118 -1.55 3.87 1.60
C SER A 118 -2.95 3.30 1.74
N ASP A 119 -3.86 3.56 0.80
CA ASP A 119 -5.22 3.01 0.83
C ASP A 119 -5.20 1.49 0.74
N VAL A 120 -4.48 0.93 -0.25
CA VAL A 120 -4.40 -0.52 -0.43
C VAL A 120 -3.76 -1.19 0.79
N CYS A 121 -2.62 -0.69 1.27
CA CYS A 121 -1.95 -1.27 2.44
C CYS A 121 -2.78 -1.11 3.72
N GLY A 122 -3.47 0.02 3.86
CA GLY A 122 -4.37 0.30 4.98
C GLY A 122 -5.53 -0.71 5.03
N ARG A 123 -6.24 -0.91 3.92
CA ARG A 123 -7.31 -1.92 3.82
C ARG A 123 -6.79 -3.33 4.06
N LEU A 124 -5.65 -3.70 3.48
CA LEU A 124 -5.05 -5.02 3.64
C LEU A 124 -4.53 -5.29 5.06
N ALA A 125 -4.19 -4.26 5.83
CA ALA A 125 -3.75 -4.39 7.22
C ALA A 125 -4.93 -4.33 8.22
N ALA A 126 -5.82 -3.33 8.06
CA ALA A 126 -6.89 -3.08 9.01
C ALA A 126 -8.02 -4.12 8.95
N VAL A 127 -8.44 -4.52 7.74
CA VAL A 127 -9.57 -5.45 7.57
C VAL A 127 -9.33 -6.80 8.25
N PRO A 128 -8.18 -7.48 8.07
CA PRO A 128 -7.90 -8.73 8.78
C PRO A 128 -7.86 -8.59 10.31
N LEU A 129 -7.30 -7.49 10.82
CA LEU A 129 -7.26 -7.21 12.26
C LEU A 129 -8.67 -7.06 12.84
N LEU A 130 -9.54 -6.29 12.17
CA LEU A 130 -10.93 -6.12 12.58
C LEU A 130 -11.71 -7.44 12.44
N ALA A 131 -11.49 -8.18 11.37
CA ALA A 131 -12.14 -9.47 11.14
C ALA A 131 -11.78 -10.50 12.22
N ALA A 132 -10.51 -10.57 12.62
CA ALA A 132 -10.01 -11.48 13.64
C ALA A 132 -10.35 -11.04 15.07
N GLY A 133 -10.39 -9.73 15.34
CA GLY A 133 -10.67 -9.15 16.66
C GLY A 133 -12.13 -9.27 17.12
N GLY A 134 -12.95 -10.07 16.43
CA GLY A 134 -14.34 -10.31 16.80
C GLY A 134 -15.31 -9.20 16.41
N ALA A 135 -14.88 -8.18 15.64
CA ALA A 135 -15.82 -7.20 15.10
C ALA A 135 -16.91 -7.94 14.33
N THR A 136 -16.54 -8.86 13.44
CA THR A 136 -17.43 -9.56 12.50
C THR A 136 -18.41 -10.56 13.10
N GLY A 137 -18.40 -10.82 14.42
CA GLY A 137 -19.20 -11.89 15.06
C GLY A 137 -18.87 -13.32 14.59
N ALA A 138 -18.21 -13.48 13.43
CA ALA A 138 -17.90 -14.73 12.74
C ALA A 138 -16.52 -15.29 13.12
N GLY A 139 -15.62 -14.45 13.65
CA GLY A 139 -14.23 -14.82 13.98
C GLY A 139 -14.05 -15.60 15.29
N ALA A 140 -15.02 -15.62 16.19
CA ALA A 140 -14.88 -16.26 17.51
C ALA A 140 -15.01 -17.79 17.48
N ASP A 141 -15.72 -18.36 16.50
CA ASP A 141 -16.06 -19.80 16.43
C ASP A 141 -15.37 -20.57 15.28
N GLY A 142 -14.28 -20.04 14.72
CA GLY A 142 -13.59 -20.71 13.60
C GLY A 142 -14.43 -20.79 12.32
N GLY A 143 -15.40 -19.89 12.17
CA GLY A 143 -16.30 -19.82 11.02
C GLY A 143 -15.64 -19.19 9.79
N VAL A 144 -16.16 -19.55 8.62
CA VAL A 144 -15.76 -18.94 7.34
C VAL A 144 -16.42 -17.57 7.20
N VAL A 145 -15.63 -16.52 6.97
CA VAL A 145 -16.12 -15.16 6.75
C VAL A 145 -16.50 -14.98 5.28
N GLU A 146 -17.74 -14.60 5.01
CA GLU A 146 -18.18 -14.17 3.69
C GLU A 146 -17.69 -12.72 3.45
N VAL A 147 -16.94 -12.50 2.37
CA VAL A 147 -16.33 -11.22 2.01
C VAL A 147 -16.87 -10.77 0.67
N LEU A 148 -17.42 -9.56 0.62
CA LEU A 148 -17.84 -8.89 -0.61
C LEU A 148 -16.83 -7.80 -0.98
N GLU A 149 -16.29 -7.84 -2.20
CA GLU A 149 -15.50 -6.75 -2.78
C GLU A 149 -16.21 -6.22 -4.03
N VAL A 150 -16.47 -4.92 -4.05
CA VAL A 150 -17.03 -4.20 -5.19
C VAL A 150 -15.93 -3.47 -5.93
N GLY A 151 -15.98 -3.48 -7.26
CA GLY A 151 -14.94 -2.88 -8.10
C GLY A 151 -13.73 -3.79 -8.31
N ALA A 152 -13.90 -5.11 -8.13
CA ALA A 152 -12.84 -6.09 -8.23
C ALA A 152 -12.37 -6.24 -9.69
N ARG A 153 -11.34 -5.49 -10.09
CA ARG A 153 -10.79 -5.50 -11.46
C ARG A 153 -10.13 -6.84 -11.79
N HIS A 154 -8.85 -7.01 -11.45
CA HIS A 154 -8.07 -8.23 -11.75
C HIS A 154 -8.07 -9.25 -10.60
N GLY A 155 -8.90 -9.07 -9.57
CA GLY A 155 -8.92 -9.94 -8.38
C GLY A 155 -7.65 -9.90 -7.51
N LEU A 156 -6.68 -9.02 -7.82
CA LEU A 156 -5.40 -8.96 -7.11
C LEU A 156 -5.54 -8.44 -5.66
N PHE A 157 -6.46 -7.49 -5.41
CA PHE A 157 -6.75 -7.05 -4.04
C PHE A 157 -7.35 -8.19 -3.23
N ALA A 158 -8.41 -8.83 -3.73
CA ALA A 158 -9.01 -10.02 -3.13
C ALA A 158 -7.98 -11.12 -2.82
N ALA A 159 -7.05 -11.35 -3.76
CA ALA A 159 -5.96 -12.31 -3.60
C ALA A 159 -5.03 -11.97 -2.43
N ALA A 160 -4.61 -10.70 -2.32
CA ALA A 160 -3.82 -10.21 -1.18
C ALA A 160 -4.61 -10.31 0.13
N LEU A 161 -5.86 -9.84 0.13
CA LEU A 161 -6.71 -9.84 1.31
C LEU A 161 -6.91 -11.25 1.85
N ARG A 162 -7.14 -12.24 1.00
CA ARG A 162 -7.27 -13.64 1.44
C ARG A 162 -6.00 -14.14 2.13
N ARG A 163 -4.82 -13.76 1.66
CA ARG A 163 -3.53 -14.13 2.31
C ARG A 163 -3.39 -13.45 3.66
N MET A 164 -3.76 -12.18 3.75
CA MET A 164 -3.78 -11.44 5.00
C MET A 164 -4.79 -12.03 6.01
N LEU A 165 -6.03 -12.34 5.59
CA LEU A 165 -7.03 -13.00 6.44
C LEU A 165 -6.54 -14.35 6.96
N ARG A 166 -5.98 -15.20 6.08
CA ARG A 166 -5.39 -16.49 6.49
C ARG A 166 -4.24 -16.34 7.47
N ARG A 167 -3.41 -15.30 7.32
CA ARG A 167 -2.33 -14.99 8.28
C ARG A 167 -2.88 -14.72 9.69
N HIS A 168 -4.11 -14.22 9.79
CA HIS A 168 -4.82 -14.01 11.05
C HIS A 168 -5.71 -15.20 11.45
N GLY A 169 -5.58 -16.36 10.80
CA GLY A 169 -6.40 -17.53 11.08
C GLY A 169 -7.86 -17.41 10.60
N VAL A 170 -8.18 -16.40 9.79
CA VAL A 170 -9.52 -16.18 9.25
C VAL A 170 -9.65 -16.86 7.88
N GLU A 171 -10.54 -17.84 7.78
CA GLU A 171 -10.94 -18.41 6.49
C GLU A 171 -11.99 -17.51 5.82
N ALA A 172 -11.87 -17.30 4.51
CA ALA A 172 -12.72 -16.38 3.77
C ALA A 172 -13.27 -16.99 2.49
N ARG A 173 -14.56 -16.75 2.22
CA ARG A 173 -15.21 -16.96 0.92
C ARG A 173 -15.46 -15.62 0.26
N LEU A 174 -15.03 -15.50 -0.99
CA LEU A 174 -15.01 -14.23 -1.72
C LEU A 174 -16.19 -14.17 -2.69
N THR A 175 -16.93 -13.06 -2.63
CA THR A 175 -17.83 -12.61 -3.70
C THR A 175 -17.26 -11.32 -4.28
N LEU A 176 -16.99 -11.30 -5.58
CA LEU A 176 -16.38 -10.18 -6.28
C LEU A 176 -17.37 -9.60 -7.30
N VAL A 177 -17.69 -8.32 -7.16
CA VAL A 177 -18.45 -7.57 -8.17
C VAL A 177 -17.45 -6.94 -9.14
N VAL A 178 -17.43 -7.46 -10.36
CA VAL A 178 -16.49 -7.07 -11.42
C VAL A 178 -17.17 -6.01 -12.30
N PRO A 179 -16.61 -4.79 -12.40
CA PRO A 179 -17.24 -3.70 -13.13
C PRO A 179 -17.35 -4.01 -14.64
N PRO A 180 -18.41 -3.54 -15.33
CA PRO A 180 -18.65 -3.87 -16.73
C PRO A 180 -17.60 -3.27 -17.68
N ASP A 181 -17.01 -2.13 -17.29
CA ASP A 181 -16.15 -1.25 -18.11
C ASP A 181 -14.66 -1.61 -18.08
N GLY A 182 -14.29 -2.72 -17.42
CA GLY A 182 -12.92 -3.23 -17.40
C GLY A 182 -12.55 -3.86 -18.74
N GLY A 183 -12.31 -3.04 -19.77
CA GLY A 183 -11.92 -3.48 -21.11
C GLY A 183 -10.96 -4.68 -21.08
N ALA A 184 -11.31 -5.75 -21.80
CA ALA A 184 -10.56 -7.01 -21.91
C ALA A 184 -10.29 -7.82 -20.61
N VAL A 185 -10.73 -7.39 -19.42
CA VAL A 185 -10.62 -8.22 -18.22
C VAL A 185 -11.80 -9.21 -18.20
N GLY A 186 -11.60 -10.35 -18.85
CA GLY A 186 -12.51 -11.49 -18.75
C GLY A 186 -12.52 -12.06 -17.33
N GLU A 187 -13.56 -12.82 -16.98
CA GLU A 187 -13.59 -13.54 -15.70
C GLU A 187 -12.34 -14.42 -15.49
N GLU A 188 -11.76 -14.93 -16.56
CA GLU A 188 -10.50 -15.68 -16.57
C GLU A 188 -9.34 -14.87 -15.96
N ALA A 189 -9.17 -13.61 -16.36
CA ALA A 189 -8.13 -12.74 -15.81
C ALA A 189 -8.33 -12.47 -14.30
N VAL A 190 -9.58 -12.42 -13.83
CA VAL A 190 -9.90 -12.32 -12.39
C VAL A 190 -9.52 -13.61 -11.67
N ARG A 191 -9.85 -14.77 -12.24
CA ARG A 191 -9.50 -16.08 -11.68
C ARG A 191 -7.98 -16.30 -11.64
N ASP A 192 -7.26 -15.88 -12.67
CA ASP A 192 -5.78 -15.92 -12.71
C ASP A 192 -5.17 -15.06 -11.61
N GLY A 193 -5.66 -13.83 -11.42
CA GLY A 193 -5.23 -12.97 -10.33
C GLY A 193 -5.50 -13.57 -8.95
N LEU A 194 -6.67 -14.20 -8.76
CA LEU A 194 -7.01 -14.93 -7.54
C LEU A 194 -6.11 -16.14 -7.27
N ALA A 195 -5.64 -16.81 -8.33
CA ALA A 195 -4.72 -17.94 -8.25
C ALA A 195 -3.34 -17.53 -7.71
N LEU A 196 -2.84 -16.33 -8.06
CA LEU A 196 -1.60 -15.77 -7.49
C LEU A 196 -1.66 -15.63 -5.97
N GLY A 197 -2.86 -15.43 -5.42
CA GLY A 197 -3.12 -15.43 -3.98
C GLY A 197 -3.12 -16.82 -3.32
N GLY A 198 -2.74 -17.89 -4.02
CA GLY A 198 -2.86 -19.28 -3.56
C GLY A 198 -4.29 -19.82 -3.59
N GLY A 199 -5.11 -19.33 -4.53
CA GLY A 199 -6.53 -19.61 -4.60
C GLY A 199 -6.86 -20.79 -5.47
N ARG A 200 -8.00 -21.44 -5.19
CA ARG A 200 -8.60 -22.32 -6.19
C ARG A 200 -9.28 -21.46 -7.26
N PRO A 201 -9.19 -21.83 -8.55
CA PRO A 201 -9.80 -21.05 -9.65
C PRO A 201 -11.30 -20.78 -9.45
N ASP A 202 -12.02 -21.73 -8.86
CA ASP A 202 -13.46 -21.64 -8.57
C ASP A 202 -13.77 -21.27 -7.10
N GLY A 203 -12.77 -20.80 -6.36
CA GLY A 203 -12.89 -20.49 -4.94
C GLY A 203 -13.59 -19.17 -4.63
N ALA A 204 -13.99 -18.41 -5.65
CA ALA A 204 -14.66 -17.12 -5.52
C ALA A 204 -15.88 -17.05 -6.44
N ARG A 205 -16.94 -16.41 -5.95
CA ARG A 205 -18.12 -16.06 -6.73
C ARG A 205 -17.87 -14.75 -7.47
N LEU A 206 -18.04 -14.74 -8.79
CA LEU A 206 -17.92 -13.53 -9.61
C LEU A 206 -19.31 -13.07 -10.04
N VAL A 207 -19.58 -11.77 -9.89
CA VAL A 207 -20.81 -11.13 -10.35
C VAL A 207 -20.42 -9.96 -11.24
N ARG A 208 -20.87 -9.95 -12.49
CA ARG A 208 -20.56 -8.86 -13.42
C ARG A 208 -21.60 -7.75 -13.31
N GLY A 209 -21.15 -6.50 -13.24
CA GLY A 209 -22.00 -5.32 -13.22
C GLY A 209 -21.61 -4.33 -12.13
N ARG A 210 -22.48 -3.37 -11.84
CA ARG A 210 -22.31 -2.39 -10.76
C ARG A 210 -23.27 -2.67 -9.60
N LEU A 211 -22.88 -2.32 -8.38
CA LEU A 211 -23.70 -2.60 -7.19
C LEU A 211 -25.06 -1.85 -7.21
N ASP A 212 -25.18 -0.72 -7.91
CA ASP A 212 -26.43 0.02 -8.06
C ASP A 212 -27.46 -0.70 -8.95
N GLU A 213 -27.01 -1.64 -9.79
CA GLU A 213 -27.88 -2.42 -10.67
C GLU A 213 -28.75 -3.42 -9.90
N PRO A 214 -30.09 -3.44 -10.13
CA PRO A 214 -31.00 -4.34 -9.42
C PRO A 214 -30.60 -5.83 -9.51
N GLY A 215 -30.15 -6.29 -10.67
CA GLY A 215 -29.76 -7.69 -10.87
C GLY A 215 -28.48 -8.07 -10.12
N VAL A 216 -27.53 -7.14 -9.97
CA VAL A 216 -26.33 -7.33 -9.15
C VAL A 216 -26.73 -7.37 -7.67
N ARG A 217 -27.59 -6.45 -7.22
CA ARG A 217 -28.09 -6.43 -5.82
C ARG A 217 -28.83 -7.70 -5.45
N GLU A 218 -29.69 -8.21 -6.33
CA GLU A 218 -30.37 -9.49 -6.14
C GLU A 218 -29.34 -10.64 -6.08
N SER A 219 -28.35 -10.62 -6.97
CA SER A 219 -27.29 -11.63 -6.99
C SER A 219 -26.46 -11.64 -5.71
N VAL A 220 -26.04 -10.49 -5.20
CA VAL A 220 -25.20 -10.42 -3.99
C VAL A 220 -26.01 -10.47 -2.70
N GLY A 221 -27.31 -10.17 -2.74
CA GLY A 221 -28.22 -10.11 -1.58
C GLY A 221 -28.75 -11.46 -1.10
N ASP A 222 -28.32 -12.57 -1.69
CA ASP A 222 -28.65 -13.94 -1.26
C ASP A 222 -28.03 -14.33 0.09
N ARG A 223 -27.06 -13.54 0.58
CA ARG A 223 -26.38 -13.74 1.87
C ARG A 223 -25.98 -12.41 2.51
N ARG A 224 -25.57 -12.49 3.77
CA ARG A 224 -24.91 -11.38 4.47
C ARG A 224 -23.41 -11.63 4.56
N TYR A 225 -22.64 -10.55 4.53
CA TYR A 225 -21.17 -10.57 4.48
C TYR A 225 -20.60 -10.05 5.79
N GLY A 226 -19.58 -10.73 6.32
CA GLY A 226 -18.82 -10.26 7.47
C GLY A 226 -17.83 -9.15 7.11
N VAL A 227 -17.44 -9.05 5.84
CA VAL A 227 -16.63 -7.93 5.34
C VAL A 227 -17.24 -7.43 4.04
N VAL A 228 -17.46 -6.12 3.93
CA VAL A 228 -17.93 -5.47 2.70
C VAL A 228 -16.97 -4.35 2.33
N LEU A 229 -16.36 -4.44 1.15
CA LEU A 229 -15.44 -3.47 0.60
C LEU A 229 -16.06 -2.79 -0.60
N LEU A 230 -16.21 -1.48 -0.53
CA LEU A 230 -16.82 -0.68 -1.58
C LEU A 230 -15.74 0.09 -2.38
N ASP A 231 -16.04 0.29 -3.66
CA ASP A 231 -15.30 1.17 -4.58
C ASP A 231 -15.93 2.57 -4.69
N ALA A 232 -17.17 2.73 -4.22
CA ALA A 232 -17.88 3.99 -4.08
C ALA A 232 -18.87 3.93 -2.89
N ALA A 233 -19.29 5.08 -2.35
CA ALA A 233 -20.38 5.09 -1.37
C ALA A 233 -21.66 4.49 -1.97
N HIS A 234 -22.37 3.67 -1.18
CA HIS A 234 -23.57 3.00 -1.63
C HIS A 234 -24.63 2.95 -0.53
N ASP A 235 -25.81 3.48 -0.84
CA ASP A 235 -26.97 3.46 0.05
C ASP A 235 -27.50 2.02 0.24
N GLY A 236 -27.82 1.64 1.47
CA GLY A 236 -28.34 0.31 1.77
C GLY A 236 -27.30 -0.81 1.85
N VAL A 237 -25.99 -0.48 1.89
CA VAL A 237 -24.92 -1.46 2.15
C VAL A 237 -25.16 -2.27 3.44
N ARG A 238 -25.81 -1.68 4.44
CA ARG A 238 -26.19 -2.36 5.68
C ARG A 238 -27.04 -3.61 5.46
N ALA A 239 -27.88 -3.66 4.43
CA ALA A 239 -28.69 -4.84 4.13
C ALA A 239 -27.82 -6.05 3.72
N LEU A 240 -26.62 -5.79 3.18
CA LEU A 240 -25.64 -6.80 2.79
C LEU A 240 -24.73 -7.20 3.96
N ALA A 241 -24.63 -6.36 5.00
CA ALA A 241 -23.72 -6.57 6.10
C ALA A 241 -24.31 -7.53 7.16
N ALA A 242 -23.55 -8.54 7.56
CA ALA A 242 -23.90 -9.40 8.69
C ALA A 242 -23.81 -8.63 10.02
N PRO A 243 -24.44 -9.11 11.11
CA PRO A 243 -24.15 -8.59 12.44
C PRO A 243 -22.64 -8.64 12.74
N GLY A 244 -22.12 -7.57 13.32
CA GLY A 244 -20.68 -7.36 13.53
C GLY A 244 -19.83 -7.03 12.28
N ALA A 245 -20.36 -7.16 11.07
CA ALA A 245 -19.58 -6.96 9.84
C ALA A 245 -18.79 -5.64 9.79
N VAL A 246 -17.65 -5.71 9.11
CA VAL A 246 -16.80 -4.56 8.79
C VAL A 246 -17.16 -4.05 7.40
N VAL A 247 -17.54 -2.79 7.30
CA VAL A 247 -17.80 -2.11 6.02
C VAL A 247 -16.71 -1.07 5.79
N VAL A 248 -16.09 -1.10 4.61
CA VAL A 248 -15.07 -0.14 4.20
C VAL A 248 -15.54 0.58 2.96
N SER A 249 -15.50 1.91 2.99
CA SER A 249 -15.95 2.76 1.88
C SER A 249 -14.92 3.88 1.63
N PRO A 250 -14.72 4.31 0.38
CA PRO A 250 -13.87 5.48 0.10
C PRO A 250 -14.46 6.79 0.62
N ASP A 251 -15.77 6.82 0.88
CA ASP A 251 -16.49 8.02 1.30
C ASP A 251 -17.38 7.74 2.52
N ALA A 252 -17.91 8.81 3.11
CA ALA A 252 -18.86 8.69 4.20
C ALA A 252 -20.16 8.02 3.73
N VAL A 253 -20.63 7.01 4.47
CA VAL A 253 -21.91 6.35 4.23
C VAL A 253 -22.94 6.94 5.18
N ALA A 254 -24.02 7.48 4.63
CA ALA A 254 -25.10 8.11 5.38
C ALA A 254 -26.08 7.07 5.97
N ASP A 255 -25.57 6.16 6.79
CA ASP A 255 -26.37 5.15 7.50
C ASP A 255 -26.16 5.29 9.02
N PRO A 256 -27.15 5.76 9.78
CA PRO A 256 -27.01 6.01 11.21
C PRO A 256 -26.84 4.73 12.03
N GLU A 257 -27.16 3.57 11.45
CA GLU A 257 -27.06 2.30 12.14
C GLU A 257 -25.71 1.60 11.88
N LEU A 258 -24.83 2.19 11.07
CA LEU A 258 -23.42 1.84 10.95
C LEU A 258 -22.59 2.62 11.96
N ARG A 259 -21.86 1.92 12.83
CA ARG A 259 -20.96 2.54 13.80
C ARG A 259 -19.65 2.92 13.13
N HIS A 260 -19.38 4.22 13.02
CA HIS A 260 -18.09 4.72 12.52
C HIS A 260 -16.93 4.29 13.43
N LEU A 261 -15.92 3.64 12.84
CA LEU A 261 -14.72 3.17 13.53
C LEU A 261 -13.53 4.11 13.35
N GLY A 262 -13.51 4.90 12.27
CA GLY A 262 -12.43 5.83 11.93
C GLY A 262 -12.05 5.75 10.46
N GLY A 263 -10.93 6.38 10.10
CA GLY A 263 -10.38 6.37 8.74
C GLY A 263 -8.95 5.84 8.70
N VAL A 264 -8.62 5.14 7.63
CA VAL A 264 -7.25 4.74 7.29
C VAL A 264 -6.98 5.15 5.85
N ALA A 265 -5.97 6.00 5.65
CA ALA A 265 -5.69 6.66 4.38
C ALA A 265 -6.96 7.30 3.78
N ASP A 266 -7.37 6.84 2.60
CA ASP A 266 -8.50 7.39 1.84
C ASP A 266 -9.81 6.61 2.11
N SER A 267 -9.84 5.75 3.12
CA SER A 267 -10.98 4.86 3.41
C SER A 267 -11.56 5.08 4.80
N VAL A 268 -12.88 5.00 4.88
CA VAL A 268 -13.66 5.08 6.12
C VAL A 268 -14.16 3.69 6.50
N TYR A 269 -14.06 3.37 7.80
CA TYR A 269 -14.38 2.07 8.36
C TYR A 269 -15.61 2.16 9.25
N TYR A 270 -16.50 1.18 9.11
CA TYR A 270 -17.71 1.04 9.90
C TYR A 270 -17.84 -0.38 10.44
N GLY A 271 -18.44 -0.52 11.62
CA GLY A 271 -18.91 -1.79 12.15
C GLY A 271 -20.45 -1.82 12.21
N THR A 272 -21.06 -2.98 12.02
CA THR A 272 -22.47 -3.17 12.34
C THR A 272 -22.64 -3.63 13.80
N ALA A 273 -23.86 -3.48 14.34
CA ALA A 273 -24.18 -4.03 15.65
C ALA A 273 -24.07 -5.57 15.61
N GLY A 274 -23.46 -6.16 16.64
CA GLY A 274 -23.38 -7.61 16.86
C GLY A 274 -24.63 -8.16 17.52
#